data_AF-A0A534P323-F1
#
_entry.id   AF-A0A534P323-F1
#
_cell.length_a   1.000
_cell.length_b   1.000
_cell.length_c   1.000
_cell.angle_alpha   90.00
_cell.angle_beta   90.00
_cell.angle_gamma   90.00
#
_symmetry.space_group_name_H-M   'P 1'
#
loop_
_entity.id
_entity.type
_entity.pdbx_description
1 polymer ?
#
loop_
_entity_poly.entity_id
_entity_poly.type
_entity_poly.pdbx_seq_one_letter_code
_entity_poly.pdbx_strand_id
1 'polypeptide(L)'
;MEAMADMGVCCWCRSTLLIAAIAGGVQAAAGKPSVAFFYGKQVPVAELSQFDWVVVQPENLDAASLAKLQRAGVEVFAYLSAGEGSPGAVEPAWVLGSNTAWSSAIMNPAAAGWRNQVLDRADALWKDGYRALFLDTLDSYLAVLPGAEARRTAAAALASIVRAIHRRHPKIKLFFNRGFEILDDVGSLAAGLAAESLLHGWDAAAKRYVEVNETDRKWLLGQLQKVKQRFGIPVVVVDYLPPSRRATAREAARRIDAMGFSPWISTPSLDMLGVGTLEVVPRRVLLLYDGAETPSLEQSPIHRLAALPVEYLGCVPTYLDVRAGLPREPLAGLYAGVVTWFTDDEMPDALGYPEWLLRQIEAGVPVAMFGSPGFNASSAFLHRLGIATSAGASRPVRIATRDAFVGLEADPRPRSRGLHPWRASGEGMAVHVRLADGNGELIDPVLTAPWGGMALDPYVLEIGYQGRTRWIVDPFQFLEKALALRPAPALDLTTENGARLLVVVADGVGFASPAGPSAAPAGDVIRRELLARLAVPATVSIPPEELAAGGAGGARPQLEAAARSIFALPNVEPAAQAVRLASGNPQEIGDVSLGQLSPSGYPVGDAFRIYLPGWNESGASSWWTSADFD
;
A
#
# COMPACT_ATOMS: atom_id res chain seq x y z
N MET A 1 -22.64 -19.25 -75.19
CA MET A 1 -24.02 -19.69 -74.88
C MET A 1 -24.20 -19.46 -73.39
N GLU A 2 -24.37 -18.19 -72.98
CA GLU A 2 -25.69 -17.56 -72.71
C GLU A 2 -26.43 -18.30 -71.58
N ALA A 3 -26.89 -17.70 -70.48
CA ALA A 3 -26.90 -16.34 -69.93
C ALA A 3 -27.19 -16.48 -68.41
N MET A 4 -26.45 -15.82 -67.51
CA MET A 4 -26.84 -14.64 -66.71
C MET A 4 -28.26 -14.62 -66.10
N ALA A 5 -28.29 -14.42 -64.76
CA ALA A 5 -29.07 -13.45 -63.97
C ALA A 5 -29.68 -14.09 -62.69
N ASP A 6 -29.68 -13.50 -61.49
CA ASP A 6 -28.96 -12.38 -60.88
C ASP A 6 -29.33 -12.37 -59.36
N MET A 7 -28.63 -11.54 -58.60
CA MET A 7 -28.92 -11.06 -57.22
C MET A 7 -28.52 -11.93 -56.02
N GLY A 8 -27.35 -11.57 -55.48
CA GLY A 8 -26.94 -11.88 -54.12
C GLY A 8 -27.52 -10.90 -53.09
N VAL A 9 -27.54 -11.34 -51.82
CA VAL A 9 -27.59 -10.49 -50.63
C VAL A 9 -26.72 -11.10 -49.54
N CYS A 10 -25.86 -10.24 -49.00
CA CYS A 10 -24.89 -10.43 -47.92
C CYS A 10 -25.43 -11.14 -46.68
N CYS A 11 -24.63 -12.08 -46.16
CA CYS A 11 -24.69 -12.59 -44.80
C CYS A 11 -24.38 -11.47 -43.77
N TRP A 12 -25.38 -11.06 -43.00
CA TRP A 12 -25.20 -10.41 -41.70
C TRP A 12 -25.82 -11.33 -40.62
N CYS A 13 -24.97 -12.09 -39.93
CA CYS A 13 -25.35 -12.84 -38.73
C CYS A 13 -25.58 -11.87 -37.57
N ARG A 14 -26.85 -11.54 -37.31
CA ARG A 14 -27.30 -11.02 -36.01
C ARG A 14 -27.39 -12.17 -35.01
N SER A 15 -26.34 -12.38 -34.24
CA SER A 15 -26.38 -13.24 -33.05
C SER A 15 -26.87 -12.42 -31.86
N THR A 16 -28.18 -12.36 -31.67
CA THR A 16 -28.80 -11.80 -30.46
C THR A 16 -28.63 -12.81 -29.32
N LEU A 17 -27.61 -12.60 -28.49
CA LEU A 17 -27.42 -13.34 -27.24
C LEU A 17 -28.52 -12.93 -26.25
N LEU A 18 -29.58 -13.73 -26.18
CA LEU A 18 -30.60 -13.66 -25.14
C LEU A 18 -29.99 -14.19 -23.83
N ILE A 19 -29.49 -13.29 -22.97
CA ILE A 19 -29.21 -13.62 -21.57
C ILE A 19 -30.55 -13.68 -20.86
N ALA A 20 -31.12 -14.88 -20.77
CA ALA A 20 -32.26 -15.15 -19.91
C ALA A 20 -31.82 -15.02 -18.45
N ALA A 21 -32.14 -13.89 -17.83
CA ALA A 21 -32.02 -13.69 -16.39
C ALA A 21 -32.98 -14.67 -15.68
N ILE A 22 -32.46 -15.78 -15.19
CA ILE A 22 -33.13 -16.59 -14.18
C ILE A 22 -33.07 -15.78 -12.88
N ALA A 23 -34.07 -14.92 -12.69
CA ALA A 23 -34.40 -14.32 -11.41
C ALA A 23 -34.99 -15.40 -10.48
N GLY A 24 -34.16 -16.39 -10.12
CA GLY A 24 -34.38 -17.19 -8.93
C GLY A 24 -33.92 -16.36 -7.76
N GLY A 25 -34.86 -15.81 -6.99
CA GLY A 25 -34.59 -15.18 -5.71
C GLY A 25 -33.95 -16.20 -4.78
N VAL A 26 -32.61 -16.27 -4.80
CA VAL A 26 -31.84 -16.81 -3.70
C VAL A 26 -32.00 -15.76 -2.61
N GLN A 27 -32.88 -16.02 -1.64
CA GLN A 27 -32.84 -15.32 -0.37
C GLN A 27 -31.42 -15.58 0.17
N ALA A 28 -30.52 -14.61 -0.01
CA ALA A 28 -29.18 -14.71 0.55
C ALA A 28 -29.37 -14.86 2.06
N ALA A 29 -29.05 -16.04 2.60
CA ALA A 29 -28.76 -16.15 4.02
C ALA A 29 -27.75 -15.04 4.31
N ALA A 30 -28.07 -14.11 5.21
CA ALA A 30 -27.23 -12.95 5.48
C ALA A 30 -25.79 -13.45 5.72
N GLY A 31 -24.90 -13.17 4.75
CA GLY A 31 -23.55 -13.69 4.75
C GLY A 31 -22.78 -13.19 5.96
N LYS A 32 -21.75 -13.94 6.38
CA LYS A 32 -20.79 -13.46 7.38
C LYS A 32 -20.06 -12.24 6.78
N PRO A 33 -20.13 -11.05 7.39
CA PRO A 33 -19.44 -9.87 6.86
C PRO A 33 -17.94 -10.07 6.96
N SER A 34 -17.20 -9.56 5.97
CA SER A 34 -15.78 -9.27 6.13
C SER A 34 -15.64 -8.06 7.07
N VAL A 35 -14.79 -8.18 8.09
CA VAL A 35 -14.67 -7.17 9.15
C VAL A 35 -13.21 -6.77 9.33
N ALA A 36 -12.98 -5.48 9.56
CA ALA A 36 -11.71 -4.94 10.02
C ALA A 36 -11.91 -4.06 11.27
N PHE A 37 -10.96 -4.13 12.22
CA PHE A 37 -10.84 -3.19 13.32
C PHE A 37 -9.55 -2.40 13.14
N PHE A 38 -9.63 -1.07 13.16
CA PHE A 38 -8.47 -0.20 13.03
C PHE A 38 -8.59 1.06 13.92
N TYR A 39 -7.80 1.12 15.00
CA TYR A 39 -7.75 2.23 15.95
C TYR A 39 -6.48 3.09 15.82
N GLY A 40 -5.58 2.73 14.90
CA GLY A 40 -4.38 3.51 14.62
C GLY A 40 -4.67 4.90 14.05
N LYS A 41 -3.64 5.77 14.07
CA LYS A 41 -3.65 7.05 13.36
C LYS A 41 -3.32 6.83 11.88
N GLN A 42 -3.66 7.82 11.04
CA GLN A 42 -3.58 7.70 9.57
C GLN A 42 -4.37 6.49 9.04
N VAL A 43 -5.69 6.56 9.18
CA VAL A 43 -6.59 5.47 8.80
C VAL A 43 -6.39 5.10 7.31
N PRO A 44 -6.10 3.82 6.98
CA PRO A 44 -5.85 3.38 5.60
C PRO A 44 -7.17 3.22 4.83
N VAL A 45 -7.79 4.34 4.45
CA VAL A 45 -9.13 4.39 3.85
C VAL A 45 -9.25 3.54 2.58
N ALA A 46 -8.23 3.54 1.72
CA ALA A 46 -8.26 2.76 0.48
C ALA A 46 -8.31 1.25 0.77
N GLU A 47 -7.52 0.77 1.71
CA GLU A 47 -7.46 -0.62 2.11
C GLU A 47 -8.72 -1.03 2.89
N LEU A 48 -9.20 -0.16 3.79
CA LEU A 48 -10.42 -0.41 4.57
C LEU A 48 -11.70 -0.37 3.73
N SER A 49 -11.67 0.29 2.57
CA SER A 49 -12.80 0.32 1.62
C SER A 49 -13.16 -1.06 1.03
N GLN A 50 -12.30 -2.06 1.23
CA GLN A 50 -12.49 -3.41 0.70
C GLN A 50 -13.35 -4.31 1.62
N PHE A 51 -13.66 -3.86 2.83
CA PHE A 51 -14.39 -4.65 3.83
C PHE A 51 -15.87 -4.25 3.89
N ASP A 52 -16.72 -5.19 4.30
CA ASP A 52 -18.14 -4.88 4.54
C ASP A 52 -18.29 -3.98 5.78
N TRP A 53 -17.63 -4.36 6.88
CA TRP A 53 -17.69 -3.64 8.16
C TRP A 53 -16.30 -3.19 8.60
N VAL A 54 -16.20 -1.95 9.05
CA VAL A 54 -14.97 -1.40 9.62
C VAL A 54 -15.27 -0.72 10.94
N VAL A 55 -14.58 -1.13 12.00
CA VAL A 55 -14.64 -0.47 13.31
C VAL A 55 -13.43 0.45 13.46
N VAL A 56 -13.69 1.73 13.77
CA VAL A 56 -12.65 2.76 13.91
C VAL A 56 -12.74 3.49 15.24
N GLN A 57 -11.60 4.03 15.67
CA GLN A 57 -11.58 5.10 16.67
C GLN A 57 -12.06 6.40 15.99
N PRO A 58 -13.22 6.95 16.36
CA PRO A 58 -13.84 8.04 15.58
C PRO A 58 -12.99 9.32 15.55
N GLU A 59 -12.16 9.57 16.56
CA GLU A 59 -11.26 10.71 16.63
C GLU A 59 -10.09 10.64 15.62
N ASN A 60 -9.82 9.45 15.07
CA ASN A 60 -8.74 9.24 14.09
C ASN A 60 -9.23 9.29 12.63
N LEU A 61 -10.54 9.41 12.39
CA LEU A 61 -11.14 9.41 11.05
C LEU A 61 -11.87 10.74 10.77
N ASP A 62 -11.37 11.50 9.80
CA ASP A 62 -12.03 12.75 9.37
C ASP A 62 -13.31 12.49 8.56
N ALA A 63 -14.17 13.52 8.44
CA ALA A 63 -15.46 13.43 7.76
C ALA A 63 -15.36 13.08 6.26
N ALA A 64 -14.32 13.54 5.56
CA ALA A 64 -14.13 13.23 4.15
C ALA A 64 -13.73 11.76 3.95
N SER A 65 -12.89 11.25 4.84
CA SER A 65 -12.46 9.85 4.90
C SER A 65 -13.63 8.92 5.28
N LEU A 66 -14.47 9.31 6.25
CA LEU A 66 -15.72 8.60 6.56
C LEU A 66 -16.65 8.55 5.34
N ALA A 67 -16.86 9.68 4.65
CA ALA A 67 -17.70 9.73 3.46
C ALA A 67 -17.13 8.88 2.30
N LYS A 68 -15.80 8.76 2.18
CA LYS A 68 -15.16 7.86 1.21
C LYS A 68 -15.51 6.39 1.48
N LEU A 69 -15.38 5.94 2.74
CA LEU A 69 -15.73 4.57 3.13
C LEU A 69 -17.22 4.29 2.91
N GLN A 70 -18.10 5.20 3.32
CA GLN A 70 -19.55 5.06 3.15
C GLN A 70 -19.95 4.99 1.66
N ARG A 71 -19.32 5.80 0.79
CA ARG A 71 -19.55 5.72 -0.67
C ARG A 71 -19.04 4.43 -1.28
N ALA A 72 -18.03 3.81 -0.68
CA ALA A 72 -17.56 2.48 -1.06
C ALA A 72 -18.50 1.35 -0.55
N GLY A 73 -19.58 1.68 0.15
CA GLY A 73 -20.54 0.72 0.68
C GLY A 73 -20.16 0.11 2.03
N VAL A 74 -19.09 0.62 2.67
CA VAL A 74 -18.63 0.13 3.98
C VAL A 74 -19.55 0.61 5.10
N GLU A 75 -19.96 -0.31 5.96
CA GLU A 75 -20.58 0.02 7.24
C GLU A 75 -19.49 0.38 8.25
N VAL A 76 -19.34 1.69 8.51
CA VAL A 76 -18.32 2.20 9.45
C VAL A 76 -18.92 2.34 10.86
N PHE A 77 -18.41 1.54 11.79
CA PHE A 77 -18.79 1.55 13.19
C PHE A 77 -17.82 2.45 13.97
N ALA A 78 -18.35 3.49 14.62
CA ALA A 78 -17.58 4.27 15.58
C ALA A 78 -17.47 3.52 16.92
N TYR A 79 -16.26 3.38 17.43
CA TYR A 79 -16.02 2.88 18.78
C TYR A 79 -16.68 3.77 19.84
N LEU A 80 -17.40 3.15 20.78
CA LEU A 80 -18.00 3.79 21.95
C LEU A 80 -17.92 2.86 23.17
N SER A 81 -17.11 3.23 24.16
CA SER A 81 -17.11 2.55 25.47
C SER A 81 -18.38 2.92 26.26
N ALA A 82 -19.19 1.93 26.63
CA ALA A 82 -20.45 2.14 27.34
C ALA A 82 -20.35 1.86 28.86
N GLY A 83 -19.37 1.06 29.28
CA GLY A 83 -19.14 0.68 30.69
C GLY A 83 -17.89 1.27 31.32
N GLU A 84 -16.98 1.88 30.55
CA GLU A 84 -15.75 2.47 31.07
C GLU A 84 -15.50 3.89 30.54
N GLY A 85 -14.89 4.74 31.37
CA GLY A 85 -14.52 6.11 31.02
C GLY A 85 -13.06 6.43 31.38
N SER A 86 -12.54 7.52 30.82
CA SER A 86 -11.20 8.01 31.15
C SER A 86 -11.21 8.59 32.58
N PRO A 87 -10.30 8.16 33.50
CA PRO A 87 -10.36 8.52 34.92
C PRO A 87 -10.35 10.03 35.24
N GLY A 88 -9.87 10.89 34.33
CA GLY A 88 -9.88 12.35 34.47
C GLY A 88 -11.03 13.07 33.76
N ALA A 89 -11.92 12.36 33.08
CA ALA A 89 -13.03 12.92 32.29
C ALA A 89 -14.42 12.48 32.80
N VAL A 90 -14.47 11.89 34.00
CA VAL A 90 -15.69 11.38 34.63
C VAL A 90 -15.75 11.80 36.09
N GLU A 91 -16.96 11.97 36.61
CA GLU A 91 -17.16 12.30 38.03
C GLU A 91 -16.87 11.09 38.93
N PRO A 92 -16.09 11.25 40.01
CA PRO A 92 -15.76 10.14 40.92
C PRO A 92 -16.97 9.42 41.50
N ALA A 93 -18.09 10.12 41.68
CA ALA A 93 -19.33 9.54 42.21
C ALA A 93 -19.98 8.49 41.28
N TRP A 94 -19.59 8.44 40.01
CA TRP A 94 -20.10 7.46 39.04
C TRP A 94 -19.20 6.23 38.93
N VAL A 95 -18.03 6.22 39.56
CA VAL A 95 -17.01 5.17 39.39
C VAL A 95 -17.28 4.01 40.35
N LEU A 96 -17.37 2.78 39.80
CA LEU A 96 -17.48 1.53 40.58
C LEU A 96 -16.11 0.94 40.93
N GLY A 97 -15.10 1.18 40.10
CA GLY A 97 -13.74 0.69 40.29
C GLY A 97 -12.84 1.10 39.15
N SER A 98 -11.65 0.50 39.06
CA SER A 98 -10.69 0.76 37.98
C SER A 98 -10.31 -0.51 37.25
N ASN A 99 -10.07 -0.39 35.95
CA ASN A 99 -9.48 -1.41 35.14
C ASN A 99 -8.01 -1.03 34.91
N THR A 100 -7.13 -1.57 35.77
CA THR A 100 -5.70 -1.21 35.78
C THR A 100 -4.97 -1.63 34.51
N ALA A 101 -5.46 -2.67 33.83
CA ALA A 101 -4.88 -3.14 32.58
C ALA A 101 -5.01 -2.12 31.43
N TRP A 102 -6.11 -1.37 31.42
CA TRP A 102 -6.43 -0.38 30.38
C TRP A 102 -6.39 1.07 30.87
N SER A 103 -6.02 1.29 32.14
CA SER A 103 -5.97 2.62 32.77
C SER A 103 -7.29 3.39 32.66
N SER A 104 -8.42 2.67 32.78
CA SER A 104 -9.78 3.19 32.67
C SER A 104 -10.55 3.07 33.99
N ALA A 105 -11.60 3.86 34.12
CA ALA A 105 -12.54 3.82 35.24
C ALA A 105 -13.77 3.00 34.85
N ILE A 106 -14.11 1.98 35.65
CA ILE A 106 -15.33 1.17 35.47
C ILE A 106 -16.51 1.96 36.03
N MET A 107 -17.48 2.24 35.19
CA MET A 107 -18.55 3.19 35.48
C MET A 107 -19.83 2.50 35.94
N ASN A 108 -20.60 3.17 36.78
CA ASN A 108 -21.91 2.73 37.21
C ASN A 108 -22.96 3.04 36.13
N PRO A 109 -23.51 2.05 35.42
CA PRO A 109 -24.50 2.29 34.37
C PRO A 109 -25.82 2.89 34.90
N ALA A 110 -26.08 2.80 36.21
CA ALA A 110 -27.25 3.41 36.85
C ALA A 110 -27.05 4.90 37.22
N ALA A 111 -25.82 5.42 37.18
CA ALA A 111 -25.56 6.83 37.45
C ALA A 111 -26.10 7.70 36.31
N ALA A 112 -27.00 8.63 36.63
CA ALA A 112 -27.66 9.47 35.62
C ALA A 112 -26.67 10.31 34.77
N GLY A 113 -25.58 10.80 35.39
CA GLY A 113 -24.55 11.56 34.69
C GLY A 113 -23.77 10.72 33.68
N TRP A 114 -23.33 9.52 34.06
CA TRP A 114 -22.68 8.57 33.14
C TRP A 114 -23.60 8.17 31.99
N ARG A 115 -24.87 7.83 32.30
CA ARG A 115 -25.89 7.54 31.30
C ARG A 115 -26.00 8.68 30.28
N ASN A 116 -26.13 9.92 30.74
CA ASN A 116 -26.27 11.06 29.84
C ASN A 116 -25.00 11.27 29.01
N GLN A 117 -23.81 11.12 29.59
CA GLN A 117 -22.54 11.23 28.86
C GLN A 117 -22.43 10.22 27.71
N VAL A 118 -22.83 8.97 27.93
CA VAL A 118 -22.84 7.93 26.86
C VAL A 118 -23.86 8.28 25.78
N LEU A 119 -25.06 8.72 26.17
CA LEU A 119 -26.10 9.10 25.20
C LEU A 119 -25.72 10.34 24.38
N ASP A 120 -25.14 11.35 25.02
CA ASP A 120 -24.70 12.58 24.36
C ASP A 120 -23.52 12.28 23.42
N ARG A 121 -22.62 11.35 23.79
CA ARG A 121 -21.57 10.88 22.87
C ARG A 121 -22.16 10.15 21.66
N ALA A 122 -23.17 9.30 21.85
CA ALA A 122 -23.85 8.63 20.74
C ALA A 122 -24.56 9.65 19.81
N ASP A 123 -25.21 10.68 20.38
CA ASP A 123 -25.83 11.77 19.63
C ASP A 123 -24.81 12.58 18.83
N ALA A 124 -23.63 12.85 19.42
CA ALA A 124 -22.52 13.51 18.73
C ALA A 124 -22.00 12.67 17.55
N LEU A 125 -21.75 11.37 17.75
CA LEU A 125 -21.29 10.47 16.67
C LEU A 125 -22.31 10.37 15.54
N TRP A 126 -23.61 10.36 15.86
CA TRP A 126 -24.67 10.40 14.85
C TRP A 126 -24.62 11.70 14.04
N LYS A 127 -24.43 12.84 14.71
CA LYS A 127 -24.27 14.17 14.08
C LYS A 127 -23.03 14.23 13.19
N ASP A 128 -21.94 13.57 13.59
CA ASP A 128 -20.69 13.47 12.83
C ASP A 128 -20.81 12.57 11.58
N GLY A 129 -21.97 11.93 11.37
CA GLY A 129 -22.30 11.18 10.15
C GLY A 129 -22.26 9.66 10.31
N TYR A 130 -21.90 9.14 11.48
CA TYR A 130 -21.96 7.71 11.75
C TYR A 130 -23.40 7.21 11.79
N ARG A 131 -23.63 6.02 11.24
CA ARG A 131 -24.92 5.30 11.28
C ARG A 131 -24.81 3.94 11.98
N ALA A 132 -23.61 3.62 12.45
CA ALA A 132 -23.33 2.41 13.20
C ALA A 132 -22.35 2.70 14.35
N LEU A 133 -22.56 2.04 15.49
CA LEU A 133 -21.74 2.15 16.69
C LEU A 133 -21.27 0.77 17.14
N PHE A 134 -19.99 0.68 17.49
CA PHE A 134 -19.44 -0.48 18.18
C PHE A 134 -19.43 -0.18 19.68
N LEU A 135 -20.27 -0.89 20.44
CA LEU A 135 -20.42 -0.68 21.88
C LEU A 135 -19.51 -1.62 22.64
N ASP A 136 -18.51 -1.05 23.30
CA ASP A 136 -17.53 -1.80 24.08
C ASP A 136 -17.80 -1.73 25.59
N THR A 137 -17.06 -2.53 26.36
CA THR A 137 -17.04 -2.58 27.82
C THR A 137 -18.41 -2.92 28.45
N LEU A 138 -19.21 -3.70 27.72
CA LEU A 138 -20.57 -4.08 28.14
C LEU A 138 -20.61 -5.06 29.32
N ASP A 139 -19.47 -5.63 29.71
CA ASP A 139 -19.31 -6.61 30.78
C ASP A 139 -18.39 -6.13 31.92
N SER A 140 -17.80 -4.93 31.83
CA SER A 140 -16.79 -4.43 32.80
C SER A 140 -17.27 -4.36 34.25
N TYR A 141 -18.57 -4.10 34.48
CA TYR A 141 -19.14 -4.06 35.84
C TYR A 141 -19.07 -5.41 36.57
N LEU A 142 -18.95 -6.54 35.83
CA LEU A 142 -18.86 -7.87 36.41
C LEU A 142 -17.58 -8.07 37.24
N ALA A 143 -16.51 -7.36 36.87
CA ALA A 143 -15.21 -7.44 37.54
C ALA A 143 -15.23 -6.80 38.94
N VAL A 144 -16.12 -5.83 39.18
CA VAL A 144 -16.15 -5.02 40.41
C VAL A 144 -17.37 -5.27 41.29
N LEU A 145 -18.53 -5.57 40.71
CA LEU A 145 -19.75 -5.74 41.49
C LEU A 145 -19.85 -7.15 42.09
N PRO A 146 -20.06 -7.28 43.42
CA PRO A 146 -20.24 -8.56 44.07
C PRO A 146 -21.70 -9.03 43.95
N GLY A 147 -21.90 -10.34 43.81
CA GLY A 147 -23.22 -10.97 43.90
C GLY A 147 -24.11 -10.80 42.66
N ALA A 148 -25.07 -11.71 42.51
CA ALA A 148 -25.92 -11.78 41.33
C ALA A 148 -26.95 -10.65 41.24
N GLU A 149 -27.33 -10.03 42.36
CA GLU A 149 -28.32 -8.95 42.37
C GLU A 149 -27.73 -7.63 41.87
N ALA A 150 -26.60 -7.18 42.43
CA ALA A 150 -25.93 -5.95 41.98
C ALA A 150 -25.57 -6.02 40.49
N ARG A 151 -25.08 -7.17 40.03
CA ARG A 151 -24.78 -7.42 38.60
C ARG A 151 -26.02 -7.36 37.71
N ARG A 152 -27.16 -7.91 38.15
CA ARG A 152 -28.43 -7.82 37.40
C ARG A 152 -28.94 -6.39 37.33
N THR A 153 -28.84 -5.62 38.42
CA THR A 153 -29.23 -4.20 38.43
C THR A 153 -28.37 -3.38 37.47
N ALA A 154 -27.05 -3.61 37.47
CA ALA A 154 -26.14 -2.96 36.52
C ALA A 154 -26.42 -3.36 35.07
N ALA A 155 -26.66 -4.66 34.81
CA ALA A 155 -27.04 -5.17 33.50
C ALA A 155 -28.31 -4.48 32.96
N ALA A 156 -29.37 -4.41 33.77
CA ALA A 156 -30.62 -3.77 33.40
C ALA A 156 -30.44 -2.26 33.14
N ALA A 157 -29.62 -1.59 33.94
CA ALA A 157 -29.28 -0.18 33.74
C ALA A 157 -28.52 0.02 32.42
N LEU A 158 -27.53 -0.81 32.11
CA LEU A 158 -26.77 -0.76 30.86
C LEU A 158 -27.65 -1.07 29.65
N ALA A 159 -28.49 -2.10 29.71
CA ALA A 159 -29.50 -2.41 28.70
C ALA A 159 -30.44 -1.21 28.44
N SER A 160 -30.79 -0.45 29.49
CA SER A 160 -31.59 0.76 29.34
C SER A 160 -30.85 1.91 28.63
N ILE A 161 -29.51 1.96 28.70
CA ILE A 161 -28.68 2.92 27.94
C ILE A 161 -28.77 2.54 26.46
N VAL A 162 -28.51 1.27 26.13
CA VAL A 162 -28.59 0.74 24.76
C VAL A 162 -29.96 0.99 24.13
N ARG A 163 -31.06 0.69 24.84
CA ARG A 163 -32.42 0.99 24.37
C ARG A 163 -32.64 2.49 24.13
N ALA A 164 -32.03 3.35 24.93
CA ALA A 164 -32.16 4.79 24.75
C ALA A 164 -31.36 5.30 23.55
N ILE A 165 -30.16 4.75 23.28
CA ILE A 165 -29.40 5.03 22.05
C ILE A 165 -30.27 4.69 20.82
N HIS A 166 -30.79 3.46 20.76
CA HIS A 166 -31.62 3.02 19.64
C HIS A 166 -32.92 3.84 19.53
N ARG A 167 -33.53 4.25 20.65
CA ARG A 167 -34.74 5.10 20.62
C ARG A 167 -34.46 6.50 20.09
N ARG A 168 -33.32 7.10 20.44
CA ARG A 168 -32.89 8.41 19.92
C ARG A 168 -32.55 8.32 18.43
N HIS A 169 -31.93 7.22 18.01
CA HIS A 169 -31.53 6.96 16.61
C HIS A 169 -32.06 5.61 16.10
N PRO A 170 -33.34 5.50 15.68
CA PRO A 170 -33.95 4.20 15.34
C PRO A 170 -33.31 3.44 14.18
N LYS A 171 -32.54 4.14 13.34
CA LYS A 171 -31.82 3.54 12.19
C LYS A 171 -30.37 3.17 12.51
N ILE A 172 -29.92 3.38 13.74
CA ILE A 172 -28.54 3.12 14.12
C ILE A 172 -28.31 1.61 14.21
N LYS A 173 -27.22 1.13 13.60
CA LYS A 173 -26.75 -0.25 13.77
C LYS A 173 -25.88 -0.33 15.01
N LEU A 174 -26.13 -1.32 15.85
CA LEU A 174 -25.37 -1.51 17.09
C LEU A 174 -24.60 -2.81 17.04
N PHE A 175 -23.29 -2.74 17.15
CA PHE A 175 -22.40 -3.91 17.15
C PHE A 175 -21.81 -4.05 18.54
N PHE A 176 -22.15 -5.11 19.26
CA PHE A 176 -21.77 -5.25 20.67
C PHE A 176 -20.45 -5.99 20.82
N ASN A 177 -19.55 -5.52 21.69
CA ASN A 177 -18.49 -6.38 22.22
C ASN A 177 -19.03 -7.14 23.43
N ARG A 178 -19.20 -8.46 23.28
CA ARG A 178 -19.77 -9.35 24.30
C ARG A 178 -21.12 -8.84 24.83
N GLY A 179 -21.22 -8.54 26.14
CA GLY A 179 -22.45 -8.13 26.81
C GLY A 179 -23.50 -9.24 26.91
N PHE A 180 -23.09 -10.50 27.10
CA PHE A 180 -24.00 -11.66 27.12
C PHE A 180 -25.14 -11.51 28.13
N GLU A 181 -24.87 -10.83 29.25
CA GLU A 181 -25.79 -10.59 30.36
C GLU A 181 -26.96 -9.64 30.02
N ILE A 182 -26.82 -8.83 28.96
CA ILE A 182 -27.85 -7.88 28.53
C ILE A 182 -28.60 -8.32 27.26
N LEU A 183 -28.16 -9.40 26.61
CA LEU A 183 -28.72 -9.82 25.32
C LEU A 183 -30.19 -10.22 25.39
N ASP A 184 -30.67 -10.70 26.53
CA ASP A 184 -32.09 -11.01 26.74
C ASP A 184 -32.98 -9.76 26.57
N ASP A 185 -32.45 -8.59 26.95
CA ASP A 185 -33.17 -7.32 26.89
C ASP A 185 -32.95 -6.56 25.58
N VAL A 186 -31.74 -6.66 24.99
CA VAL A 186 -31.32 -5.80 23.86
C VAL A 186 -30.73 -6.55 22.67
N GLY A 187 -30.64 -7.87 22.71
CA GLY A 187 -30.03 -8.67 21.63
C GLY A 187 -30.74 -8.52 20.29
N SER A 188 -32.05 -8.27 20.28
CA SER A 188 -32.80 -7.99 19.04
C SER A 188 -32.47 -6.63 18.40
N LEU A 189 -31.76 -5.75 19.12
CA LEU A 189 -31.30 -4.44 18.61
C LEU A 189 -29.89 -4.53 18.01
N ALA A 190 -29.18 -5.63 18.24
CA ALA A 190 -27.82 -5.80 17.77
C ALA A 190 -27.80 -6.12 16.26
N ALA A 191 -26.99 -5.39 15.51
CA ALA A 191 -26.63 -5.73 14.14
C ALA A 191 -25.63 -6.89 14.08
N GLY A 192 -24.82 -7.07 15.14
CA GLY A 192 -23.84 -8.15 15.29
C GLY A 192 -23.25 -8.19 16.70
N LEU A 193 -22.42 -9.18 16.98
CA LEU A 193 -21.68 -9.30 18.24
C LEU A 193 -20.22 -9.71 18.02
N ALA A 194 -19.29 -8.96 18.58
CA ALA A 194 -17.88 -9.30 18.66
C ALA A 194 -17.57 -10.01 19.98
N ALA A 195 -16.52 -10.81 20.00
CA ALA A 195 -15.92 -11.27 21.24
C ALA A 195 -14.41 -11.50 21.09
N GLU A 196 -13.70 -11.24 22.19
CA GLU A 196 -12.26 -11.37 22.30
C GLU A 196 -11.94 -12.26 23.51
N SER A 197 -11.09 -13.28 23.45
CA SER A 197 -10.54 -13.94 22.26
C SER A 197 -10.86 -15.43 22.33
N LEU A 198 -10.86 -16.12 21.19
CA LEU A 198 -11.26 -17.53 21.09
C LEU A 198 -10.08 -18.49 21.04
N LEU A 199 -9.05 -18.21 20.25
CA LEU A 199 -7.87 -19.07 20.08
C LEU A 199 -6.61 -18.42 20.66
N HIS A 200 -6.36 -17.17 20.30
CA HIS A 200 -5.19 -16.39 20.68
C HIS A 200 -5.63 -15.06 21.30
N GLY A 201 -5.24 -14.83 22.55
CA GLY A 201 -5.61 -13.63 23.31
C GLY A 201 -4.43 -12.76 23.67
N TRP A 202 -4.75 -11.64 24.32
CA TRP A 202 -3.80 -10.70 24.89
C TRP A 202 -3.99 -10.62 26.40
N ASP A 203 -2.95 -10.93 27.15
CA ASP A 203 -2.90 -10.69 28.60
C ASP A 203 -2.41 -9.25 28.81
N ALA A 204 -3.35 -8.33 29.03
CA ALA A 204 -3.07 -6.91 29.15
C ALA A 204 -2.28 -6.56 30.43
N ALA A 205 -2.42 -7.34 31.50
CA ALA A 205 -1.66 -7.15 32.74
C ALA A 205 -0.19 -7.56 32.55
N ALA A 206 0.06 -8.71 31.93
CA ALA A 206 1.42 -9.19 31.66
C ALA A 206 2.02 -8.65 30.34
N LYS A 207 1.23 -7.90 29.55
CA LYS A 207 1.58 -7.38 28.22
C LYS A 207 2.18 -8.44 27.29
N ARG A 208 1.50 -9.59 27.17
CA ARG A 208 1.97 -10.71 26.35
C ARG A 208 0.83 -11.41 25.61
N TYR A 209 1.16 -11.96 24.46
CA TYR A 209 0.26 -12.85 23.72
C TYR A 209 0.13 -14.19 24.43
N VAL A 210 -1.09 -14.71 24.50
CA VAL A 210 -1.41 -15.98 25.18
C VAL A 210 -2.31 -16.85 24.31
N GLU A 211 -2.24 -18.17 24.51
CA GLU A 211 -3.28 -19.05 23.98
C GLU A 211 -4.44 -19.10 24.95
N VAL A 212 -5.66 -19.03 24.41
CA VAL A 212 -6.88 -19.15 25.20
C VAL A 212 -7.03 -20.61 25.64
N ASN A 213 -7.10 -20.83 26.95
CA ASN A 213 -7.21 -22.17 27.52
C ASN A 213 -8.53 -22.85 27.10
N GLU A 214 -8.58 -24.19 27.20
CA GLU A 214 -9.74 -24.94 26.71
C GLU A 214 -11.05 -24.62 27.42
N THR A 215 -11.00 -24.32 28.72
CA THR A 215 -12.19 -24.02 29.52
C THR A 215 -12.84 -22.73 29.04
N ASP A 216 -12.06 -21.66 28.91
CA ASP A 216 -12.54 -20.36 28.45
C ASP A 216 -12.97 -20.42 26.99
N ARG A 217 -12.23 -21.16 26.15
CA ARG A 217 -12.60 -21.39 24.75
C ARG A 217 -13.95 -22.10 24.63
N LYS A 218 -14.17 -23.19 25.38
CA LYS A 218 -15.43 -23.94 25.37
C LYS A 218 -16.59 -23.09 25.88
N TRP A 219 -16.36 -22.32 26.95
CA TRP A 219 -17.36 -21.40 27.49
C TRP A 219 -17.75 -20.33 26.46
N LEU A 220 -16.76 -19.65 25.87
CA LEU A 220 -17.01 -18.58 24.90
C LEU A 220 -17.69 -19.14 23.66
N LEU A 221 -17.20 -20.25 23.10
CA LEU A 221 -17.83 -20.90 21.96
C LEU A 221 -19.31 -21.22 22.22
N GLY A 222 -19.63 -21.71 23.42
CA GLY A 222 -21.01 -21.97 23.83
C GLY A 222 -21.88 -20.69 23.87
N GLN A 223 -21.34 -19.57 24.33
CA GLN A 223 -22.04 -18.27 24.29
C GLN A 223 -22.27 -17.81 22.85
N LEU A 224 -21.22 -17.83 22.02
CA LEU A 224 -21.31 -17.39 20.62
C LEU A 224 -22.31 -18.22 19.81
N GLN A 225 -22.36 -19.54 20.04
CA GLN A 225 -23.35 -20.42 19.42
C GLN A 225 -24.78 -20.08 19.87
N LYS A 226 -25.00 -19.80 21.16
CA LYS A 226 -26.32 -19.36 21.66
C LYS A 226 -26.75 -18.04 21.02
N VAL A 227 -25.84 -17.08 20.89
CA VAL A 227 -26.12 -15.79 20.22
C VAL A 227 -26.59 -16.04 18.79
N LYS A 228 -25.86 -16.85 18.04
CA LYS A 228 -26.20 -17.16 16.65
C LYS A 228 -27.55 -17.88 16.53
N GLN A 229 -27.82 -18.85 17.40
CA GLN A 229 -29.07 -19.62 17.40
C GLN A 229 -30.28 -18.78 17.81
N ARG A 230 -30.14 -17.90 18.80
CA ARG A 230 -31.25 -17.14 19.36
C ARG A 230 -31.57 -15.87 18.56
N PHE A 231 -30.55 -15.15 18.10
CA PHE A 231 -30.75 -13.84 17.47
C PHE A 231 -30.50 -13.84 15.97
N GLY A 232 -29.82 -14.86 15.41
CA GLY A 232 -29.52 -14.93 13.98
C GLY A 232 -28.58 -13.83 13.49
N ILE A 233 -27.88 -13.13 14.40
CA ILE A 233 -26.96 -12.04 14.07
C ILE A 233 -25.55 -12.57 13.76
N PRO A 234 -24.77 -11.88 12.90
CA PRO A 234 -23.37 -12.17 12.69
C PRO A 234 -22.57 -12.09 13.99
N VAL A 235 -21.63 -13.03 14.13
CA VAL A 235 -20.68 -13.05 15.25
C VAL A 235 -19.27 -12.91 14.70
N VAL A 236 -18.53 -11.98 15.30
CA VAL A 236 -17.14 -11.64 14.96
C VAL A 236 -16.23 -12.08 16.11
N VAL A 237 -15.08 -12.66 15.80
CA VAL A 237 -14.07 -13.04 16.80
C VAL A 237 -12.82 -12.23 16.53
N VAL A 238 -12.38 -11.50 17.56
CA VAL A 238 -11.14 -10.73 17.53
C VAL A 238 -10.08 -11.45 18.36
N ASP A 239 -9.03 -11.88 17.69
CA ASP A 239 -7.91 -12.61 18.28
C ASP A 239 -6.61 -11.84 18.10
N TYR A 240 -5.64 -12.09 18.98
CA TYR A 240 -4.41 -11.31 19.06
C TYR A 240 -3.17 -12.15 18.79
N LEU A 241 -2.41 -11.75 17.78
CA LEU A 241 -1.10 -12.33 17.45
C LEU A 241 -0.12 -11.23 17.03
N PRO A 242 1.18 -11.38 17.31
CA PRO A 242 2.18 -10.42 16.88
C PRO A 242 2.31 -10.41 15.35
N PRO A 243 2.76 -9.29 14.75
CA PRO A 243 2.94 -9.15 13.30
C PRO A 243 3.78 -10.28 12.66
N SER A 244 4.83 -10.69 13.37
CA SER A 244 5.75 -11.75 12.96
C SER A 244 5.09 -13.13 12.77
N ARG A 245 3.91 -13.34 13.36
CA ARG A 245 3.15 -14.61 13.28
C ARG A 245 1.98 -14.54 12.30
N ARG A 246 2.09 -13.74 11.23
CA ARG A 246 1.02 -13.57 10.23
C ARG A 246 0.56 -14.88 9.58
N ALA A 247 1.45 -15.85 9.38
CA ALA A 247 1.07 -17.18 8.89
C ALA A 247 0.14 -17.93 9.87
N THR A 248 0.44 -17.89 11.17
CA THR A 248 -0.44 -18.41 12.22
C THR A 248 -1.76 -17.64 12.27
N ALA A 249 -1.74 -16.30 12.10
CA ALA A 249 -2.96 -15.50 12.03
C ALA A 249 -3.90 -15.96 10.91
N ARG A 250 -3.37 -16.29 9.72
CA ARG A 250 -4.17 -16.88 8.62
C ARG A 250 -4.75 -18.24 8.97
N GLU A 251 -4.02 -19.07 9.70
CA GLU A 251 -4.55 -20.35 10.18
C GLU A 251 -5.67 -20.17 11.21
N ALA A 252 -5.47 -19.27 12.19
CA ALA A 252 -6.48 -18.91 13.18
C ALA A 252 -7.75 -18.35 12.50
N ALA A 253 -7.59 -17.45 11.52
CA ALA A 253 -8.70 -16.91 10.73
C ALA A 253 -9.51 -18.03 10.07
N ARG A 254 -8.85 -18.96 9.37
CA ARG A 254 -9.53 -20.10 8.72
C ARG A 254 -10.27 -20.98 9.72
N ARG A 255 -9.68 -21.23 10.90
CA ARG A 255 -10.31 -22.05 11.95
C ARG A 255 -11.55 -21.38 12.53
N ILE A 256 -11.49 -20.08 12.81
CA ILE A 256 -12.62 -19.28 13.29
C ILE A 256 -13.72 -19.22 12.22
N ASP A 257 -13.34 -19.00 10.96
CA ASP A 257 -14.27 -18.96 9.84
C ASP A 257 -15.05 -20.28 9.67
N ALA A 258 -14.34 -21.41 9.80
CA ALA A 258 -14.92 -22.76 9.76
C ALA A 258 -15.88 -23.03 10.93
N MET A 259 -15.73 -22.35 12.07
CA MET A 259 -16.70 -22.40 13.18
C MET A 259 -17.96 -21.55 12.91
N GLY A 260 -17.97 -20.81 11.80
CA GLY A 260 -19.10 -20.00 11.38
C GLY A 260 -19.11 -18.58 11.96
N PHE A 261 -17.94 -18.04 12.30
CA PHE A 261 -17.74 -16.67 12.79
C PHE A 261 -16.86 -15.88 11.82
N SER A 262 -17.01 -14.55 11.79
CA SER A 262 -16.09 -13.68 11.04
C SER A 262 -14.81 -13.45 11.86
N PRO A 263 -13.62 -13.83 11.37
CA PRO A 263 -12.37 -13.59 12.07
C PRO A 263 -11.81 -12.19 11.83
N TRP A 264 -11.17 -11.63 12.85
CA TRP A 264 -10.19 -10.55 12.71
C TRP A 264 -9.02 -10.80 13.66
N ILE A 265 -7.82 -11.02 13.12
CA ILE A 265 -6.61 -11.25 13.92
C ILE A 265 -5.65 -10.09 13.73
N SER A 266 -5.31 -9.40 14.82
CA SER A 266 -4.43 -8.23 14.78
C SER A 266 -3.60 -8.08 16.06
N THR A 267 -2.98 -6.91 16.25
CA THR A 267 -2.33 -6.50 17.50
C THR A 267 -3.36 -5.98 18.51
N PRO A 268 -3.07 -6.00 19.82
CA PRO A 268 -3.98 -5.46 20.85
C PRO A 268 -4.25 -3.96 20.72
N SER A 269 -3.35 -3.22 20.07
CA SER A 269 -3.51 -1.80 19.73
C SER A 269 -4.45 -1.56 18.55
N LEU A 270 -4.77 -2.60 17.77
CA LEU A 270 -5.60 -2.53 16.56
C LEU A 270 -5.11 -1.46 15.59
N ASP A 271 -3.81 -1.19 15.53
CA ASP A 271 -3.15 -0.19 14.68
C ASP A 271 -2.49 -0.81 13.45
N MET A 272 -2.89 -2.04 13.11
CA MET A 272 -2.42 -2.83 11.99
C MET A 272 -3.59 -3.40 11.19
N LEU A 273 -3.43 -3.48 9.86
CA LEU A 273 -4.29 -4.30 9.02
C LEU A 273 -4.04 -5.78 9.30
N GLY A 274 -4.97 -6.35 10.05
CA GLY A 274 -4.97 -7.73 10.50
C GLY A 274 -5.24 -8.73 9.37
N VAL A 275 -5.69 -9.90 9.79
CA VAL A 275 -6.07 -11.02 8.92
C VAL A 275 -7.50 -11.42 9.24
N GLY A 276 -8.37 -11.40 8.22
CA GLY A 276 -9.75 -11.88 8.32
C GLY A 276 -10.09 -12.88 7.21
N THR A 277 -11.37 -12.97 6.84
CA THR A 277 -11.84 -13.69 5.64
C THR A 277 -11.38 -13.01 4.35
N LEU A 278 -11.24 -11.69 4.41
CA LEU A 278 -10.60 -10.87 3.39
C LEU A 278 -9.24 -10.38 3.92
N GLU A 279 -8.20 -10.52 3.12
CA GLU A 279 -6.87 -9.95 3.39
C GLU A 279 -6.49 -9.05 2.21
N VAL A 280 -6.32 -7.76 2.48
CA VAL A 280 -5.81 -6.82 1.48
C VAL A 280 -4.36 -7.19 1.17
N VAL A 281 -4.03 -7.26 -0.12
CA VAL A 281 -2.64 -7.44 -0.55
C VAL A 281 -1.93 -6.09 -0.40
N PRO A 282 -0.92 -5.97 0.48
CA PRO A 282 -0.19 -4.72 0.63
C PRO A 282 0.50 -4.36 -0.69
N ARG A 283 0.35 -3.12 -1.13
CA ARG A 283 1.02 -2.59 -2.34
C ARG A 283 1.93 -1.41 -2.03
N ARG A 284 1.80 -0.79 -0.86
CA ARG A 284 2.65 0.36 -0.50
C ARG A 284 4.07 -0.11 -0.22
N VAL A 285 5.05 0.59 -0.75
CA VAL A 285 6.47 0.34 -0.44
C VAL A 285 7.04 1.64 0.11
N LEU A 286 7.60 1.59 1.31
CA LEU A 286 8.20 2.76 1.95
C LEU A 286 9.61 2.95 1.39
N LEU A 287 9.83 4.02 0.64
CA LEU A 287 11.11 4.40 0.04
C LEU A 287 11.81 5.39 0.98
N LEU A 288 12.89 4.94 1.61
CA LEU A 288 13.69 5.76 2.53
C LEU A 288 14.89 6.37 1.82
N TYR A 289 15.11 7.66 2.09
CA TYR A 289 16.29 8.40 1.69
C TYR A 289 16.75 9.33 2.82
N ASP A 290 18.01 9.74 2.76
CA ASP A 290 18.55 10.79 3.61
C ASP A 290 18.54 12.12 2.84
N GLY A 291 17.72 13.07 3.30
CA GLY A 291 17.63 14.40 2.70
C GLY A 291 18.93 15.23 2.75
N ALA A 292 19.94 14.84 3.53
CA ALA A 292 21.25 15.49 3.55
C ALA A 292 22.20 14.98 2.45
N GLU A 293 21.97 13.80 1.90
CA GLU A 293 22.83 13.22 0.84
C GLU A 293 22.55 13.82 -0.54
N THR A 294 21.31 14.29 -0.76
CA THR A 294 20.84 14.70 -2.09
C THR A 294 20.16 16.06 -2.04
N PRO A 295 20.43 16.98 -3.00
CA PRO A 295 19.83 18.32 -3.00
C PRO A 295 18.30 18.34 -3.06
N SER A 296 17.71 17.33 -3.70
CA SER A 296 16.26 17.17 -3.82
C SER A 296 15.89 15.70 -4.04
N LEU A 297 14.63 15.35 -3.74
CA LEU A 297 14.12 13.99 -3.91
C LEU A 297 14.24 13.52 -5.38
N GLU A 298 13.99 14.41 -6.34
CA GLU A 298 14.03 14.10 -7.77
C GLU A 298 15.43 13.71 -8.26
N GLN A 299 16.47 14.17 -7.55
CA GLN A 299 17.86 13.85 -7.84
C GLN A 299 18.35 12.60 -7.10
N SER A 300 17.60 12.15 -6.10
CA SER A 300 18.01 11.02 -5.26
C SER A 300 18.03 9.68 -6.03
N PRO A 301 18.96 8.77 -5.72
CA PRO A 301 18.96 7.43 -6.30
C PRO A 301 17.66 6.66 -6.03
N ILE A 302 17.06 6.81 -4.84
CA ILE A 302 15.82 6.12 -4.49
C ILE A 302 14.68 6.48 -5.47
N HIS A 303 14.57 7.75 -5.87
CA HIS A 303 13.55 8.19 -6.79
C HIS A 303 13.92 7.84 -8.24
N ARG A 304 15.12 8.20 -8.68
CA ARG A 304 15.52 8.05 -10.09
C ARG A 304 15.66 6.59 -10.52
N LEU A 305 15.99 5.69 -9.59
CA LEU A 305 16.39 4.31 -9.93
C LEU A 305 15.47 3.25 -9.31
N ALA A 306 14.99 3.41 -8.08
CA ALA A 306 14.15 2.39 -7.43
C ALA A 306 12.64 2.58 -7.65
N ALA A 307 12.15 3.81 -7.86
CA ALA A 307 10.73 4.09 -8.00
C ALA A 307 10.08 3.32 -9.16
N LEU A 308 10.66 3.41 -10.36
CA LEU A 308 10.12 2.77 -11.57
C LEU A 308 10.05 1.23 -11.44
N PRO A 309 11.09 0.53 -10.98
CA PRO A 309 10.99 -0.91 -10.69
C PRO A 309 9.90 -1.26 -9.68
N VAL A 310 9.73 -0.46 -8.61
CA VAL A 310 8.66 -0.67 -7.62
C VAL A 310 7.28 -0.50 -8.26
N GLU A 311 7.09 0.56 -9.05
CA GLU A 311 5.82 0.83 -9.75
C GLU A 311 5.50 -0.25 -10.80
N TYR A 312 6.51 -0.69 -11.55
CA TYR A 312 6.39 -1.76 -12.53
C TYR A 312 5.89 -3.08 -11.90
N LEU A 313 6.33 -3.36 -10.67
CA LEU A 313 5.88 -4.52 -9.89
C LEU A 313 4.46 -4.34 -9.30
N GLY A 314 3.76 -3.26 -9.68
CA GLY A 314 2.40 -2.96 -9.24
C GLY A 314 2.32 -2.44 -7.81
N CYS A 315 3.44 -1.95 -7.26
CA CYS A 315 3.50 -1.34 -5.94
C CYS A 315 3.36 0.19 -6.03
N VAL A 316 3.03 0.82 -4.90
CA VAL A 316 2.87 2.26 -4.76
C VAL A 316 4.01 2.81 -3.90
N PRO A 317 4.96 3.57 -4.47
CA PRO A 317 6.05 4.15 -3.69
C PRO A 317 5.51 5.23 -2.74
N THR A 318 5.96 5.19 -1.48
CA THR A 318 5.72 6.24 -0.48
C THR A 318 7.07 6.71 0.03
N TYR A 319 7.43 7.96 -0.22
CA TYR A 319 8.74 8.48 0.17
C TYR A 319 8.74 8.99 1.60
N LEU A 320 9.85 8.75 2.31
CA LEU A 320 10.09 9.34 3.62
C LEU A 320 11.57 9.69 3.77
N ASP A 321 11.84 10.96 4.09
CA ASP A 321 13.14 11.39 4.59
C ASP A 321 13.33 10.86 6.01
N VAL A 322 14.36 10.04 6.22
CA VAL A 322 14.69 9.49 7.54
C VAL A 322 14.92 10.58 8.59
N ARG A 323 15.33 11.79 8.19
CA ARG A 323 15.53 12.95 9.08
C ARG A 323 14.24 13.61 9.53
N ALA A 324 13.14 13.43 8.81
CA ALA A 324 11.81 13.92 9.20
C ALA A 324 11.19 13.07 10.33
N GLY A 325 11.78 11.91 10.63
CA GLY A 325 11.36 11.00 11.68
C GLY A 325 10.73 9.73 11.10
N LEU A 326 11.08 8.59 11.71
CA LEU A 326 10.63 7.27 11.27
C LEU A 326 9.25 6.92 11.87
N PRO A 327 8.39 6.18 11.14
CA PRO A 327 7.06 5.81 11.62
C PRO A 327 7.15 4.97 12.89
N ARG A 328 6.26 5.25 13.85
CA ARG A 328 6.17 4.48 15.10
C ARG A 328 5.14 3.36 14.99
N GLU A 329 4.14 3.58 14.15
CA GLU A 329 3.06 2.67 13.85
C GLU A 329 3.58 1.42 13.11
N PRO A 330 2.95 0.25 13.30
CA PRO A 330 3.34 -0.96 12.58
C PRO A 330 3.14 -0.82 11.07
N LEU A 331 4.16 -1.16 10.28
CA LEU A 331 4.04 -1.17 8.81
C LEU A 331 3.41 -2.47 8.28
N ALA A 332 3.52 -3.56 9.04
CA ALA A 332 3.04 -4.87 8.60
C ALA A 332 1.53 -4.85 8.30
N GLY A 333 1.13 -5.56 7.25
CA GLY A 333 -0.26 -5.59 6.77
C GLY A 333 -0.67 -4.38 5.92
N LEU A 334 0.04 -3.25 5.99
CA LEU A 334 -0.21 -2.07 5.14
C LEU A 334 0.86 -1.88 4.06
N TYR A 335 2.12 -2.15 4.39
CA TYR A 335 3.25 -2.07 3.47
C TYR A 335 3.68 -3.45 2.98
N ALA A 336 3.99 -3.54 1.68
CA ALA A 336 4.61 -4.69 1.05
C ALA A 336 6.09 -4.83 1.46
N GLY A 337 6.74 -3.72 1.79
CA GLY A 337 8.09 -3.70 2.33
C GLY A 337 8.69 -2.30 2.40
N VAL A 338 9.97 -2.25 2.74
CA VAL A 338 10.79 -1.03 2.80
C VAL A 338 11.90 -1.14 1.76
N VAL A 339 12.16 -0.08 1.02
CA VAL A 339 13.31 0.04 0.12
C VAL A 339 14.16 1.21 0.59
N THR A 340 15.47 0.99 0.74
CA THR A 340 16.41 2.04 1.16
C THR A 340 17.48 2.22 0.10
N TRP A 341 17.89 3.46 -0.11
CA TRP A 341 19.03 3.77 -0.97
C TRP A 341 19.78 4.97 -0.40
N PHE A 342 20.91 4.67 0.25
CA PHE A 342 21.83 5.67 0.77
C PHE A 342 23.15 5.63 -0.01
N THR A 343 23.90 6.72 0.06
CA THR A 343 25.18 6.89 -0.64
C THR A 343 26.40 6.68 0.27
N ASP A 344 26.22 6.77 1.58
CA ASP A 344 27.24 6.47 2.58
C ASP A 344 26.65 5.80 3.84
N ASP A 345 27.51 5.59 4.85
CA ASP A 345 27.15 4.97 6.14
C ASP A 345 27.23 5.97 7.32
N GLU A 346 27.07 7.26 7.04
CA GLU A 346 27.25 8.36 8.00
C GLU A 346 25.93 8.87 8.60
N MET A 347 24.83 8.10 8.48
CA MET A 347 23.55 8.50 9.07
C MET A 347 23.68 8.66 10.61
N PRO A 348 23.18 9.77 11.19
CA PRO A 348 23.33 10.00 12.63
C PRO A 348 22.59 8.97 13.49
N ASP A 349 23.27 8.39 14.48
CA ASP A 349 22.71 7.44 15.45
C ASP A 349 21.45 7.98 16.16
N ALA A 350 21.37 9.30 16.35
CA ALA A 350 20.23 9.97 16.99
C ALA A 350 18.89 9.77 16.24
N LEU A 351 18.93 9.38 14.96
CA LEU A 351 17.72 9.04 14.20
C LEU A 351 17.15 7.67 14.57
N GLY A 352 17.94 6.79 15.20
CA GLY A 352 17.51 5.44 15.62
C GLY A 352 17.09 4.53 14.45
N TYR A 353 17.67 4.76 13.27
CA TYR A 353 17.35 4.03 12.05
C TYR A 353 17.69 2.53 12.11
N PRO A 354 18.87 2.09 12.59
CA PRO A 354 19.21 0.67 12.65
C PRO A 354 18.22 -0.14 13.51
N GLU A 355 17.88 0.36 14.70
CA GLU A 355 16.93 -0.27 15.61
C GLU A 355 15.52 -0.25 15.03
N TRP A 356 15.13 0.82 14.34
CA TRP A 356 13.84 0.90 13.66
C TRP A 356 13.74 -0.14 12.54
N LEU A 357 14.77 -0.24 11.69
CA LEU A 357 14.81 -1.16 10.56
C LEU A 357 14.72 -2.61 11.04
N LEU A 358 15.48 -2.93 12.09
CA LEU A 358 15.45 -4.25 12.71
C LEU A 358 14.07 -4.58 13.27
N ARG A 359 13.37 -3.62 13.90
CA ARG A 359 11.97 -3.83 14.36
C ARG A 359 11.03 -4.14 13.20
N GLN A 360 11.18 -3.50 12.04
CA GLN A 360 10.33 -3.79 10.87
C GLN A 360 10.59 -5.20 10.33
N ILE A 361 11.87 -5.56 10.20
CA ILE A 361 12.29 -6.92 9.80
C ILE A 361 11.72 -7.97 10.76
N GLU A 362 11.85 -7.75 12.07
CA GLU A 362 11.31 -8.64 13.10
C GLU A 362 9.78 -8.71 13.09
N ALA A 363 9.11 -7.63 12.68
CA ALA A 363 7.65 -7.60 12.47
C ALA A 363 7.22 -8.33 11.18
N GLY A 364 8.17 -8.83 10.38
CA GLY A 364 7.91 -9.55 9.14
C GLY A 364 7.70 -8.64 7.93
N VAL A 365 8.17 -7.39 7.99
CA VAL A 365 8.18 -6.45 6.86
C VAL A 365 9.48 -6.64 6.08
N PRO A 366 9.43 -7.09 4.81
CA PRO A 366 10.62 -7.28 4.00
C PRO A 366 11.36 -5.97 3.72
N VAL A 367 12.69 -6.03 3.63
CA VAL A 367 13.55 -4.87 3.36
C VAL A 367 14.46 -5.13 2.16
N ALA A 368 14.52 -4.19 1.21
CA ALA A 368 15.50 -4.19 0.12
C ALA A 368 16.46 -3.00 0.28
N MET A 369 17.75 -3.27 0.46
CA MET A 369 18.79 -2.24 0.61
C MET A 369 19.59 -2.10 -0.69
N PHE A 370 19.71 -0.89 -1.20
CA PHE A 370 20.55 -0.54 -2.34
C PHE A 370 21.67 0.44 -1.94
N GLY A 371 22.82 0.33 -2.61
CA GLY A 371 23.95 1.25 -2.40
C GLY A 371 24.63 0.99 -1.06
N SER A 372 24.34 1.83 -0.07
CA SER A 372 24.84 1.69 1.30
C SER A 372 23.72 1.35 2.30
N PRO A 373 24.01 0.59 3.36
CA PRO A 373 23.11 0.40 4.50
C PRO A 373 22.68 1.70 5.18
N GLY A 374 23.50 2.75 5.12
CA GLY A 374 23.25 4.03 5.77
C GLY A 374 23.92 4.14 7.14
N PHE A 375 24.53 3.08 7.66
CA PHE A 375 25.11 3.05 9.00
C PHE A 375 26.17 1.96 9.14
N ASN A 376 27.05 2.13 10.11
CA ASN A 376 28.03 1.11 10.48
C ASN A 376 27.36 -0.02 11.27
N ALA A 377 27.00 -1.11 10.59
CA ALA A 377 26.29 -2.22 11.21
C ALA A 377 27.12 -2.95 12.28
N SER A 378 26.57 -3.09 13.49
CA SER A 378 27.17 -3.87 14.56
C SER A 378 27.12 -5.38 14.28
N SER A 379 28.03 -6.16 14.86
CA SER A 379 27.99 -7.63 14.74
C SER A 379 26.70 -8.23 15.27
N ALA A 380 26.08 -7.61 16.29
CA ALA A 380 24.79 -8.04 16.81
C ALA A 380 23.66 -7.83 15.78
N PHE A 381 23.64 -6.68 15.10
CA PHE A 381 22.70 -6.40 14.02
C PHE A 381 22.85 -7.41 12.88
N LEU A 382 24.08 -7.61 12.40
CA LEU A 382 24.36 -8.56 11.31
C LEU A 382 23.99 -9.99 11.68
N HIS A 383 24.27 -10.42 12.91
CA HIS A 383 23.87 -11.75 13.39
C HIS A 383 22.35 -11.94 13.36
N ARG A 384 21.55 -10.91 13.71
CA ARG A 384 20.07 -10.97 13.59
C ARG A 384 19.60 -11.14 12.14
N LEU A 385 20.40 -10.69 11.17
CA LEU A 385 20.13 -10.87 9.73
C LEU A 385 20.73 -12.16 9.15
N GLY A 386 21.41 -12.98 9.96
CA GLY A 386 22.15 -14.15 9.45
C GLY A 386 23.35 -13.77 8.59
N ILE A 387 24.01 -12.66 8.90
CA ILE A 387 25.22 -12.17 8.24
C ILE A 387 26.38 -12.25 9.21
N ALA A 388 27.51 -12.79 8.76
CA ALA A 388 28.76 -12.79 9.50
C ALA A 388 29.71 -11.72 8.95
N THR A 389 30.50 -11.12 9.84
CA THR A 389 31.65 -10.29 9.44
C THR A 389 32.80 -11.19 9.00
N SER A 390 33.47 -10.81 7.92
CA SER A 390 34.74 -11.39 7.47
C SER A 390 35.92 -10.50 7.90
N ALA A 391 37.14 -11.03 7.83
CA ALA A 391 38.35 -10.26 8.16
C ALA A 391 38.67 -9.13 7.15
N GLY A 392 37.84 -8.98 6.11
CA GLY A 392 38.08 -8.11 4.96
C GLY A 392 38.92 -8.81 3.90
N ALA A 393 38.49 -8.71 2.64
CA ALA A 393 39.18 -9.34 1.52
C ALA A 393 40.49 -8.62 1.20
N SER A 394 41.61 -9.36 1.22
CA SER A 394 42.89 -8.90 0.71
C SER A 394 42.82 -8.65 -0.80
N ARG A 395 43.61 -7.69 -1.32
CA ARG A 395 43.63 -7.40 -2.76
C ARG A 395 44.65 -8.31 -3.46
N PRO A 396 44.37 -8.80 -4.68
CA PRO A 396 43.17 -8.58 -5.50
C PRO A 396 42.00 -9.51 -5.14
N VAL A 397 40.78 -9.06 -5.41
CA VAL A 397 39.55 -9.89 -5.32
C VAL A 397 39.18 -10.43 -6.70
N ARG A 398 38.51 -11.59 -6.72
CA ARG A 398 37.86 -12.16 -7.92
C ARG A 398 36.38 -12.40 -7.65
N ILE A 399 35.57 -12.38 -8.71
CA ILE A 399 34.18 -12.82 -8.63
C ILE A 399 34.18 -14.36 -8.62
N ALA A 400 33.79 -14.95 -7.50
CA ALA A 400 33.76 -16.39 -7.31
C ALA A 400 32.45 -17.00 -7.81
N THR A 401 31.31 -16.35 -7.58
CA THR A 401 30.01 -16.75 -8.12
C THR A 401 29.20 -15.54 -8.54
N ARG A 402 28.41 -15.71 -9.60
CA ARG A 402 27.32 -14.81 -9.99
C ARG A 402 26.16 -15.62 -10.55
N ASP A 403 24.94 -15.15 -10.40
CA ASP A 403 23.75 -15.75 -11.02
C ASP A 403 23.06 -14.81 -12.01
N ALA A 404 21.85 -15.17 -12.43
CA ALA A 404 21.09 -14.45 -13.46
C ALA A 404 20.59 -13.07 -13.02
N PHE A 405 20.68 -12.70 -11.73
CA PHE A 405 20.32 -11.34 -11.29
C PHE A 405 21.38 -10.32 -11.71
N VAL A 406 22.53 -10.78 -12.20
CA VAL A 406 23.72 -9.96 -12.34
C VAL A 406 24.14 -9.92 -13.81
N GLY A 407 24.33 -8.72 -14.34
CA GLY A 407 24.70 -8.47 -15.74
C GLY A 407 23.58 -7.87 -16.59
N LEU A 408 22.62 -7.13 -16.02
CA LEU A 408 21.47 -6.59 -16.78
C LEU A 408 21.92 -5.60 -17.89
N GLU A 409 22.60 -4.52 -17.52
CA GLU A 409 23.11 -3.50 -18.46
C GLU A 409 24.65 -3.44 -18.49
N ALA A 410 25.29 -3.97 -17.46
CA ALA A 410 26.75 -4.03 -17.32
C ALA A 410 27.20 -5.28 -16.57
N ASP A 411 28.29 -5.91 -17.04
CA ASP A 411 28.93 -7.00 -16.30
C ASP A 411 29.62 -6.50 -15.02
N PRO A 412 29.50 -7.23 -13.89
CA PRO A 412 30.22 -6.93 -12.67
C PRO A 412 31.73 -7.03 -12.90
N ARG A 413 32.49 -6.07 -12.36
CA ARG A 413 33.96 -6.09 -12.42
C ARG A 413 34.54 -6.38 -11.03
N PRO A 414 35.67 -7.09 -10.93
CA PRO A 414 36.35 -7.28 -9.64
C PRO A 414 36.81 -5.95 -9.06
N ARG A 415 36.07 -5.44 -8.06
CA ARG A 415 36.34 -4.20 -7.33
C ARG A 415 36.49 -4.52 -5.85
N SER A 416 37.53 -3.97 -5.23
CA SER A 416 37.89 -4.19 -3.82
C SER A 416 37.83 -2.92 -2.95
N ARG A 417 37.26 -1.82 -3.45
CA ARG A 417 37.08 -0.56 -2.71
C ARG A 417 35.60 -0.39 -2.42
N GLY A 418 35.28 0.10 -1.21
CA GLY A 418 33.89 0.29 -0.76
C GLY A 418 33.18 -0.99 -0.32
N LEU A 419 33.91 -2.12 -0.20
CA LEU A 419 33.30 -3.37 0.20
C LEU A 419 33.00 -3.40 1.69
N HIS A 420 31.80 -3.89 1.99
CA HIS A 420 31.44 -4.30 3.33
C HIS A 420 31.93 -5.73 3.54
N PRO A 421 32.70 -6.03 4.60
CA PRO A 421 33.26 -7.36 4.83
C PRO A 421 32.19 -8.30 5.39
N TRP A 422 31.14 -8.55 4.61
CA TRP A 422 29.94 -9.27 5.03
C TRP A 422 29.78 -10.53 4.19
N ARG A 423 29.37 -11.63 4.83
CA ARG A 423 29.06 -12.89 4.17
C ARG A 423 27.80 -13.51 4.74
N ALA A 424 27.04 -14.21 3.90
CA ALA A 424 25.88 -14.96 4.35
C ALA A 424 26.31 -16.07 5.34
N SER A 425 25.58 -16.20 6.45
CA SER A 425 25.78 -17.25 7.45
C SER A 425 24.47 -17.95 7.87
N GLY A 426 23.31 -17.35 7.60
CA GLY A 426 22.00 -17.93 7.89
C GLY A 426 21.47 -18.91 6.83
N GLU A 427 20.48 -19.70 7.22
CA GLU A 427 19.75 -20.58 6.29
C GLU A 427 18.78 -19.80 5.39
N GLY A 428 18.50 -20.35 4.20
CA GLY A 428 17.54 -19.75 3.26
C GLY A 428 18.01 -18.48 2.55
N MET A 429 19.31 -18.15 2.64
CA MET A 429 19.91 -17.03 1.92
C MET A 429 20.39 -17.47 0.53
N ALA A 430 20.14 -16.63 -0.47
CA ALA A 430 20.64 -16.78 -1.83
C ALA A 430 21.67 -15.69 -2.13
N VAL A 431 22.90 -16.09 -2.47
CA VAL A 431 24.00 -15.17 -2.80
C VAL A 431 24.07 -15.00 -4.31
N HIS A 432 23.82 -13.78 -4.77
CA HIS A 432 23.79 -13.43 -6.19
C HIS A 432 25.15 -12.97 -6.71
N VAL A 433 25.98 -12.39 -5.85
CA VAL A 433 27.40 -12.09 -6.13
C VAL A 433 28.23 -12.54 -4.94
N ARG A 434 29.26 -13.35 -5.18
CA ARG A 434 30.28 -13.70 -4.20
C ARG A 434 31.65 -13.29 -4.71
N LEU A 435 32.42 -12.66 -3.84
CA LEU A 435 33.82 -12.36 -4.03
C LEU A 435 34.66 -13.33 -3.21
N ALA A 436 35.84 -13.65 -3.74
CA ALA A 436 36.89 -14.34 -3.01
C ALA A 436 38.21 -13.58 -3.18
N ASP A 437 39.03 -13.52 -2.14
CA ASP A 437 40.42 -13.08 -2.25
C ASP A 437 41.39 -14.24 -2.46
N GLY A 438 42.70 -13.94 -2.49
CA GLY A 438 43.76 -14.93 -2.59
C GLY A 438 43.93 -15.82 -1.35
N ASN A 439 43.38 -15.41 -0.20
CA ASN A 439 43.43 -16.14 1.06
C ASN A 439 42.17 -17.00 1.30
N GLY A 440 41.18 -16.91 0.41
CA GLY A 440 39.90 -17.63 0.52
C GLY A 440 38.85 -16.92 1.37
N GLU A 441 39.08 -15.67 1.78
CA GLU A 441 38.06 -14.85 2.44
C GLU A 441 36.93 -14.52 1.46
N LEU A 442 35.69 -14.63 1.94
CA LEU A 442 34.48 -14.46 1.14
C LEU A 442 33.74 -13.18 1.52
N ILE A 443 33.20 -12.50 0.51
CA ILE A 443 32.32 -11.34 0.67
C ILE A 443 31.13 -11.50 -0.27
N ASP A 444 29.92 -11.30 0.25
CA ASP A 444 28.65 -11.48 -0.45
C ASP A 444 27.92 -10.13 -0.57
N PRO A 445 28.31 -9.23 -1.51
CA PRO A 445 27.75 -7.87 -1.60
C PRO A 445 26.32 -7.82 -2.16
N VAL A 446 25.85 -8.89 -2.80
CA VAL A 446 24.48 -8.98 -3.34
C VAL A 446 23.87 -10.31 -2.92
N LEU A 447 22.79 -10.25 -2.14
CA LEU A 447 22.07 -11.41 -1.64
C LEU A 447 20.59 -11.13 -1.38
N THR A 448 19.79 -12.18 -1.37
CA THR A 448 18.42 -12.19 -0.85
C THR A 448 18.30 -13.22 0.29
N ALA A 449 17.35 -13.01 1.19
CA ALA A 449 17.16 -13.72 2.44
C ALA A 449 15.68 -13.64 2.88
N PRO A 450 15.25 -14.43 3.89
CA PRO A 450 13.86 -14.37 4.37
C PRO A 450 13.42 -12.99 4.92
N TRP A 451 14.35 -12.17 5.41
CA TRP A 451 14.09 -10.80 5.86
C TRP A 451 14.09 -9.76 4.73
N GLY A 452 14.60 -10.14 3.56
CA GLY A 452 14.61 -9.33 2.36
C GLY A 452 15.91 -9.45 1.56
N GLY A 453 16.65 -8.37 1.33
CA GLY A 453 17.89 -8.46 0.56
C GLY A 453 18.72 -7.19 0.58
N MET A 454 19.97 -7.33 0.13
CA MET A 454 20.88 -6.22 -0.08
C MET A 454 21.59 -6.36 -1.44
N ALA A 455 21.71 -5.24 -2.14
CA ALA A 455 22.50 -5.07 -3.35
C ALA A 455 23.39 -3.84 -3.14
N LEU A 456 24.59 -4.09 -2.62
CA LEU A 456 25.48 -3.03 -2.14
C LEU A 456 26.47 -2.55 -3.21
N ASP A 457 26.91 -1.32 -3.05
CA ASP A 457 28.01 -0.78 -3.84
C ASP A 457 29.32 -1.55 -3.62
N PRO A 458 30.17 -1.70 -4.66
CA PRO A 458 30.02 -1.18 -6.02
C PRO A 458 29.41 -2.19 -7.00
N TYR A 459 28.58 -3.13 -6.53
CA TYR A 459 28.04 -4.23 -7.36
C TYR A 459 26.56 -4.07 -7.73
N VAL A 460 25.89 -3.00 -7.28
CA VAL A 460 24.54 -2.65 -7.74
C VAL A 460 24.56 -1.93 -9.10
N LEU A 461 25.47 -0.96 -9.28
CA LEU A 461 25.54 -0.09 -10.46
C LEU A 461 26.96 0.05 -11.01
N GLU A 462 27.06 0.19 -12.34
CA GLU A 462 28.26 0.70 -13.00
C GLU A 462 28.07 2.19 -13.33
N ILE A 463 28.84 3.04 -12.64
CA ILE A 463 28.92 4.47 -12.95
C ILE A 463 29.99 4.68 -14.04
N GLY A 464 29.53 5.11 -15.22
CA GLY A 464 30.35 5.44 -16.37
C GLY A 464 30.71 6.93 -16.48
N TYR A 465 31.30 7.30 -17.62
CA TYR A 465 31.67 8.68 -17.93
C TYR A 465 30.44 9.61 -17.90
N GLN A 466 30.62 10.84 -17.41
CA GLN A 466 29.55 11.85 -17.23
C GLN A 466 28.37 11.38 -16.37
N GLY A 467 28.60 10.46 -15.42
CA GLY A 467 27.56 10.02 -14.49
C GLY A 467 26.52 9.09 -15.10
N ARG A 468 26.73 8.59 -16.32
CA ARG A 468 25.86 7.56 -16.91
C ARG A 468 25.87 6.31 -16.04
N THR A 469 24.71 5.97 -15.51
CA THR A 469 24.54 4.82 -14.63
C THR A 469 24.03 3.64 -15.43
N ARG A 470 24.59 2.45 -15.21
CA ARG A 470 24.10 1.19 -15.76
C ARG A 470 23.87 0.17 -14.66
N TRP A 471 22.77 -0.56 -14.73
CA TRP A 471 22.45 -1.62 -13.79
C TRP A 471 23.41 -2.82 -13.93
N ILE A 472 24.06 -3.18 -12.82
CA ILE A 472 24.73 -4.48 -12.71
C ILE A 472 23.70 -5.50 -12.22
N VAL A 473 22.94 -5.18 -11.17
CA VAL A 473 21.85 -6.03 -10.66
C VAL A 473 20.56 -5.73 -11.41
N ASP A 474 19.79 -6.75 -11.78
CA ASP A 474 18.42 -6.61 -12.26
C ASP A 474 17.52 -6.13 -11.10
N PRO A 475 17.06 -4.86 -11.12
CA PRO A 475 16.32 -4.32 -9.99
C PRO A 475 14.93 -4.95 -9.86
N PHE A 476 14.33 -5.43 -10.95
CA PHE A 476 12.99 -6.01 -10.94
C PHE A 476 13.01 -7.37 -10.25
N GLN A 477 13.92 -8.26 -10.67
CA GLN A 477 14.09 -9.57 -10.05
C GLN A 477 14.54 -9.44 -8.58
N PHE A 478 15.46 -8.52 -8.30
CA PHE A 478 15.92 -8.30 -6.93
C PHE A 478 14.79 -7.80 -6.03
N LEU A 479 14.03 -6.77 -6.44
CA LEU A 479 12.92 -6.23 -5.63
C LEU A 479 11.79 -7.24 -5.47
N GLU A 480 11.42 -7.98 -6.51
CA GLU A 480 10.39 -9.03 -6.41
C GLU A 480 10.76 -10.04 -5.32
N LYS A 481 12.03 -10.45 -5.28
CA LYS A 481 12.53 -11.47 -4.34
C LYS A 481 12.80 -10.91 -2.94
N ALA A 482 13.48 -9.77 -2.85
CA ALA A 482 13.79 -9.11 -1.59
C ALA A 482 12.53 -8.62 -0.86
N LEU A 483 11.50 -8.19 -1.59
CA LEU A 483 10.23 -7.80 -0.97
C LEU A 483 9.24 -8.96 -0.84
N ALA A 484 9.64 -10.18 -1.23
CA ALA A 484 8.80 -11.38 -1.26
C ALA A 484 7.43 -11.12 -1.92
N LEU A 485 7.44 -10.35 -3.02
CA LEU A 485 6.22 -9.97 -3.71
C LEU A 485 5.58 -11.22 -4.31
N ARG A 486 4.27 -11.33 -4.11
CA ARG A 486 3.47 -12.36 -4.77
C ARG A 486 3.00 -11.83 -6.11
N PRO A 487 2.95 -12.67 -7.16
CA PRO A 487 2.33 -12.30 -8.42
C PRO A 487 0.92 -11.76 -8.16
N ALA A 488 0.68 -10.53 -8.61
CA ALA A 488 -0.59 -9.86 -8.45
C ALA A 488 -0.83 -8.96 -9.67
N PRO A 489 -2.10 -8.65 -10.00
CA PRO A 489 -2.38 -7.76 -11.12
C PRO A 489 -1.66 -6.42 -10.95
N ALA A 490 -0.90 -6.03 -11.97
CA ALA A 490 -0.25 -4.74 -12.10
C ALA A 490 -0.70 -4.11 -13.41
N LEU A 491 -0.78 -2.78 -13.45
CA LEU A 491 -1.02 -2.07 -14.69
C LEU A 491 0.21 -2.25 -15.59
N ASP A 492 0.02 -2.85 -16.75
CA ASP A 492 1.06 -2.96 -17.76
C ASP A 492 0.82 -1.89 -18.82
N LEU A 493 1.70 -0.89 -18.85
CA LEU A 493 1.71 0.18 -19.86
C LEU A 493 2.67 -0.12 -21.01
N THR A 494 3.33 -1.27 -20.98
CA THR A 494 4.36 -1.69 -21.94
C THR A 494 3.87 -2.79 -22.88
N THR A 495 2.69 -3.37 -22.63
CA THR A 495 2.08 -4.35 -23.52
C THR A 495 0.60 -4.11 -23.76
N GLU A 496 0.13 -4.50 -24.95
CA GLU A 496 -1.28 -4.55 -25.32
C GLU A 496 -1.58 -5.94 -25.89
N ASN A 497 -2.59 -6.64 -25.34
CA ASN A 497 -2.93 -8.01 -25.72
C ASN A 497 -1.74 -8.99 -25.71
N GLY A 498 -0.76 -8.76 -24.81
CA GLY A 498 0.45 -9.58 -24.69
C GLY A 498 1.58 -9.23 -25.68
N ALA A 499 1.37 -8.24 -26.57
CA ALA A 499 2.41 -7.73 -27.45
C ALA A 499 3.08 -6.50 -26.84
N ARG A 500 4.41 -6.40 -26.93
CA ARG A 500 5.14 -5.21 -26.46
C ARG A 500 4.80 -4.00 -27.32
N LEU A 501 4.50 -2.90 -26.65
CA LEU A 501 4.29 -1.60 -27.26
C LEU A 501 5.63 -0.95 -27.56
N LEU A 502 5.77 -0.44 -28.78
CA LEU A 502 6.84 0.47 -29.17
C LEU A 502 6.19 1.84 -29.40
N VAL A 503 6.47 2.79 -28.52
CA VAL A 503 5.98 4.16 -28.64
C VAL A 503 7.16 5.05 -29.02
N VAL A 504 7.11 5.64 -30.22
CA VAL A 504 8.12 6.58 -30.68
C VAL A 504 7.48 7.97 -30.76
N VAL A 505 7.97 8.87 -29.91
CA VAL A 505 7.58 10.28 -29.94
C VAL A 505 8.83 11.12 -30.22
N ALA A 506 8.76 11.98 -31.22
CA ALA A 506 9.79 12.97 -31.50
C ALA A 506 9.21 14.37 -31.28
N ASP A 507 9.75 15.11 -30.32
CA ASP A 507 9.47 16.54 -30.25
C ASP A 507 10.44 17.34 -31.13
N GLY A 508 10.08 18.59 -31.39
CA GLY A 508 10.83 19.45 -32.27
C GLY A 508 11.85 20.30 -31.53
N VAL A 509 12.11 20.08 -30.24
CA VAL A 509 13.04 20.92 -29.50
C VAL A 509 14.45 20.73 -30.05
N GLY A 510 15.10 21.83 -30.46
CA GLY A 510 16.40 21.80 -31.13
C GLY A 510 16.34 21.27 -32.57
N PHE A 511 15.18 21.31 -33.23
CA PHE A 511 15.01 20.85 -34.62
C PHE A 511 15.99 21.52 -35.58
N ALA A 512 16.26 22.80 -35.35
CA ALA A 512 17.21 23.60 -36.13
C ALA A 512 18.68 23.47 -35.65
N SER A 513 18.94 22.78 -34.53
CA SER A 513 20.30 22.66 -34.00
C SER A 513 21.21 21.87 -34.96
N PRO A 514 22.47 22.29 -35.13
CA PRO A 514 23.41 21.58 -35.98
C PRO A 514 23.77 20.22 -35.36
N ALA A 515 23.67 19.15 -36.15
CA ALA A 515 23.94 17.78 -35.74
C ALA A 515 24.99 17.11 -36.63
N GLY A 516 25.91 16.39 -35.98
CA GLY A 516 26.96 15.60 -36.64
C GLY A 516 28.04 16.43 -37.34
N PRO A 517 28.98 15.77 -38.05
CA PRO A 517 30.14 16.42 -38.65
C PRO A 517 29.79 17.40 -39.79
N SER A 518 28.63 17.22 -40.43
CA SER A 518 28.16 18.09 -41.51
C SER A 518 27.39 19.32 -41.03
N ALA A 519 27.19 19.47 -39.71
CA ALA A 519 26.38 20.53 -39.10
C ALA A 519 24.99 20.70 -39.76
N ALA A 520 24.40 19.59 -40.23
CA ALA A 520 23.06 19.60 -40.81
C ALA A 520 22.01 19.83 -39.71
N PRO A 521 20.85 20.44 -40.00
CA PRO A 521 19.78 20.56 -39.01
C PRO A 521 19.41 19.19 -38.42
N ALA A 522 19.25 19.11 -37.10
CA ALA A 522 18.93 17.88 -36.40
C ALA A 522 17.67 17.22 -36.97
N GLY A 523 16.67 18.01 -37.36
CA GLY A 523 15.46 17.53 -38.04
C GLY A 523 15.73 16.75 -39.33
N ASP A 524 16.65 17.22 -40.16
CA ASP A 524 17.05 16.53 -41.40
C ASP A 524 17.76 15.21 -41.12
N VAL A 525 18.61 15.18 -40.09
CA VAL A 525 19.32 13.97 -39.65
C VAL A 525 18.31 12.94 -39.11
N ILE A 526 17.37 13.36 -38.24
CA ILE A 526 16.33 12.49 -37.69
C ILE A 526 15.44 11.94 -38.82
N ARG A 527 15.01 12.79 -39.76
CA ARG A 527 14.25 12.34 -40.93
C ARG A 527 15.00 11.25 -41.69
N ARG A 528 16.26 11.50 -42.05
CA ARG A 528 17.03 10.62 -42.94
C ARG A 528 17.47 9.33 -42.26
N GLU A 529 18.03 9.42 -41.07
CA GLU A 529 18.68 8.29 -40.39
C GLU A 529 17.69 7.45 -39.57
N LEU A 530 16.59 8.06 -39.11
CA LEU A 530 15.62 7.40 -38.24
C LEU A 530 14.27 7.19 -38.95
N LEU A 531 13.53 8.27 -39.22
CA LEU A 531 12.12 8.16 -39.63
C LEU A 531 11.94 7.53 -41.02
N ALA A 532 12.72 7.96 -42.01
CA ALA A 532 12.65 7.43 -43.37
C ALA A 532 13.37 6.09 -43.54
N ARG A 533 14.47 5.89 -42.80
CA ARG A 533 15.30 4.68 -42.92
C ARG A 533 14.72 3.49 -42.17
N LEU A 534 14.26 3.70 -40.94
CA LEU A 534 13.71 2.62 -40.10
C LEU A 534 12.20 2.45 -40.30
N ALA A 535 11.52 3.46 -40.85
CA ALA A 535 10.07 3.46 -41.11
C ALA A 535 9.23 3.08 -39.89
N VAL A 536 9.72 3.38 -38.67
CA VAL A 536 9.01 3.09 -37.43
C VAL A 536 7.85 4.07 -37.28
N PRO A 537 6.62 3.61 -36.95
CA PRO A 537 5.51 4.49 -36.61
C PRO A 537 5.93 5.47 -35.51
N ALA A 538 5.81 6.77 -35.79
CA ALA A 538 6.24 7.81 -34.88
C ALA A 538 5.27 8.98 -34.86
N THR A 539 4.95 9.46 -33.65
CA THR A 539 4.22 10.71 -33.47
C THR A 539 5.25 11.84 -33.41
N VAL A 540 5.14 12.83 -34.30
CA VAL A 540 6.12 13.90 -34.42
C VAL A 540 5.44 15.24 -34.18
N SER A 541 5.99 16.03 -33.26
CA SER A 541 5.56 17.40 -33.00
C SER A 541 6.68 18.36 -33.34
N ILE A 542 6.43 19.36 -34.17
CA ILE A 542 7.42 20.39 -34.50
C ILE A 542 6.82 21.75 -34.13
N PRO A 543 7.21 22.35 -33.00
CA PRO A 543 6.65 23.62 -32.56
C PRO A 543 6.98 24.76 -33.55
N PRO A 544 6.06 25.71 -33.80
CA PRO A 544 6.31 26.83 -34.71
C PRO A 544 7.55 27.68 -34.35
N GLU A 545 7.85 27.80 -33.06
CA GLU A 545 9.00 28.52 -32.53
C GLU A 545 10.34 27.92 -32.98
N GLU A 546 10.42 26.61 -33.20
CA GLU A 546 11.62 25.91 -33.67
C GLU A 546 11.88 26.18 -35.16
N LEU A 547 10.81 26.39 -35.93
CA LEU A 547 10.90 26.84 -37.32
C LEU A 547 11.25 28.34 -37.40
N ALA A 548 10.92 29.10 -36.36
CA ALA A 548 11.23 30.53 -36.24
C ALA A 548 12.63 30.80 -35.67
N ALA A 549 13.16 29.89 -34.82
CA ALA A 549 14.45 30.01 -34.14
C ALA A 549 15.66 29.96 -35.08
N GLY A 550 15.49 29.52 -36.34
CA GLY A 550 16.47 29.66 -37.42
C GLY A 550 16.68 31.12 -37.90
N GLY A 551 16.56 32.10 -37.01
CA GLY A 551 16.45 33.54 -37.29
C GLY A 551 17.48 34.14 -38.26
N ALA A 552 17.05 35.21 -38.94
CA ALA A 552 17.77 36.15 -39.85
C ALA A 552 18.63 35.60 -41.01
N GLY A 553 19.05 34.34 -41.00
CA GLY A 553 20.00 33.76 -41.98
C GLY A 553 19.38 33.06 -43.20
N GLY A 554 18.06 33.16 -43.42
CA GLY A 554 17.40 32.58 -44.60
C GLY A 554 17.21 31.05 -44.58
N ALA A 555 17.46 30.38 -43.44
CA ALA A 555 17.31 28.92 -43.31
C ALA A 555 15.86 28.45 -43.07
N ARG A 556 14.93 29.37 -42.78
CA ARG A 556 13.52 29.04 -42.51
C ARG A 556 12.83 28.23 -43.62
N PRO A 557 12.96 28.57 -44.93
CA PRO A 557 12.38 27.76 -46.00
C PRO A 557 12.93 26.33 -46.02
N GLN A 558 14.20 26.14 -45.63
CA GLN A 558 14.83 24.81 -45.56
C GLN A 558 14.26 24.01 -44.37
N LEU A 559 14.10 24.65 -43.21
CA LEU A 559 13.49 24.03 -42.03
C LEU A 559 12.00 23.69 -42.25
N GLU A 560 11.24 24.57 -42.91
CA GLU A 560 9.85 24.30 -43.28
C GLU A 560 9.74 23.17 -44.31
N ALA A 561 10.64 23.11 -45.29
CA ALA A 561 10.71 21.99 -46.22
C ALA A 561 11.07 20.67 -45.52
N ALA A 562 12.00 20.70 -44.57
CA ALA A 562 12.35 19.55 -43.75
C ALA A 562 11.16 19.07 -42.90
N ALA A 563 10.47 19.97 -42.19
CA ALA A 563 9.28 19.63 -41.41
C ALA A 563 8.17 19.04 -42.28
N ARG A 564 7.85 19.67 -43.42
CA ARG A 564 6.86 19.14 -44.38
C ARG A 564 7.23 17.75 -44.88
N SER A 565 8.52 17.53 -45.17
CA SER A 565 8.98 16.22 -45.63
C SER A 565 8.94 15.13 -44.55
N ILE A 566 9.02 15.50 -43.27
CA ILE A 566 8.82 14.57 -42.15
C ILE A 566 7.35 14.21 -42.04
N PHE A 567 6.45 15.20 -42.04
CA PHE A 567 5.01 14.96 -41.97
C PHE A 567 4.42 14.28 -43.21
N ALA A 568 5.16 14.27 -44.32
CA ALA A 568 4.80 13.53 -45.53
C ALA A 568 5.21 12.04 -45.48
N LEU A 569 5.95 11.60 -44.45
CA LEU A 569 6.31 10.18 -44.32
C LEU A 569 5.08 9.36 -43.91
N PRO A 570 4.88 8.17 -44.51
CA PRO A 570 3.69 7.34 -44.25
C PRO A 570 3.66 6.74 -42.83
N ASN A 571 4.80 6.71 -42.15
CA ASN A 571 4.95 6.22 -40.78
C ASN A 571 4.98 7.36 -39.75
N VAL A 572 4.63 8.59 -40.13
CA VAL A 572 4.63 9.74 -39.23
C VAL A 572 3.20 10.24 -39.01
N GLU A 573 2.81 10.31 -37.74
CA GLU A 573 1.60 10.98 -37.30
C GLU A 573 1.97 12.40 -36.81
N PRO A 574 1.48 13.47 -37.45
CA PRO A 574 1.71 14.83 -36.98
C PRO A 574 0.95 15.11 -35.68
N ALA A 575 1.63 15.71 -34.70
CA ALA A 575 1.01 16.21 -33.46
C ALA A 575 1.29 17.71 -33.28
N ALA A 576 0.32 18.43 -32.71
CA ALA A 576 0.49 19.84 -32.38
C ALA A 576 1.42 20.06 -31.17
N GLN A 577 1.39 19.11 -30.23
CA GLN A 577 2.30 19.01 -29.10
C GLN A 577 2.62 17.53 -28.87
N ALA A 578 3.90 17.22 -28.70
CA ALA A 578 4.34 15.95 -28.15
C ALA A 578 4.42 16.14 -26.63
N VAL A 579 3.48 15.57 -25.89
CA VAL A 579 3.66 15.44 -24.44
C VAL A 579 4.71 14.37 -24.23
N ARG A 580 5.95 14.77 -23.90
CA ARG A 580 6.93 13.83 -23.36
C ARG A 580 6.43 13.36 -22.00
N LEU A 581 6.00 12.10 -21.93
CA LEU A 581 5.76 11.39 -20.68
C LEU A 581 7.06 10.93 -19.99
N ALA A 582 8.22 11.44 -20.44
CA ALA A 582 9.53 11.04 -19.97
C ALA A 582 10.49 12.23 -19.92
N SER A 583 10.60 12.86 -18.74
CA SER A 583 11.85 13.51 -18.34
C SER A 583 11.91 13.74 -16.84
N GLY A 584 12.69 12.92 -16.15
CA GLY A 584 13.24 13.22 -14.83
C GLY A 584 14.37 14.25 -14.91
N ASN A 585 14.04 15.49 -15.30
CA ASN A 585 14.98 16.61 -15.19
C ASN A 585 14.24 17.91 -14.82
N PRO A 586 14.07 18.21 -13.52
CA PRO A 586 13.49 19.46 -13.07
C PRO A 586 14.60 20.52 -13.03
N GLN A 587 14.79 21.25 -14.13
CA GLN A 587 15.53 22.51 -14.04
C GLN A 587 14.66 23.75 -14.21
N GLU A 588 13.38 23.63 -14.58
CA GLU A 588 12.53 24.81 -14.75
C GLU A 588 11.05 24.55 -14.43
N ILE A 589 10.69 24.20 -13.19
CA ILE A 589 9.33 24.42 -12.70
C ILE A 589 9.41 24.93 -11.25
N GLY A 590 8.95 26.16 -11.04
CA GLY A 590 8.86 26.78 -9.72
C GLY A 590 7.90 26.04 -8.79
N ASP A 591 8.26 26.05 -7.50
CA ASP A 591 7.54 25.55 -6.33
C ASP A 591 6.12 25.01 -6.54
N VAL A 592 5.99 23.67 -6.57
CA VAL A 592 4.71 22.97 -6.39
C VAL A 592 4.74 22.18 -5.09
N SER A 593 3.73 22.35 -4.23
CA SER A 593 3.68 21.72 -2.91
C SER A 593 3.18 20.27 -2.98
N LEU A 594 3.73 19.43 -2.09
CA LEU A 594 3.53 17.97 -1.97
C LEU A 594 2.07 17.48 -1.86
N GLY A 595 1.08 18.36 -1.67
CA GLY A 595 -0.34 18.00 -1.53
C GLY A 595 -1.06 17.60 -2.83
N GLN A 596 -0.43 17.77 -4.00
CA GLN A 596 -1.02 17.52 -5.32
C GLN A 596 -0.48 16.26 -6.04
N LEU A 597 0.32 15.42 -5.37
CA LEU A 597 1.10 14.32 -5.97
C LEU A 597 0.63 12.89 -5.61
N SER A 598 -0.66 12.65 -5.34
CA SER A 598 -1.14 11.30 -4.96
C SER A 598 -1.65 10.45 -6.15
N PRO A 599 -1.13 9.22 -6.35
CA PRO A 599 -1.55 8.31 -7.42
C PRO A 599 -2.76 7.48 -6.98
N SER A 600 -3.97 7.91 -7.31
CA SER A 600 -5.15 7.02 -7.27
C SER A 600 -6.16 7.44 -8.34
N GLY A 601 -6.28 6.62 -9.39
CA GLY A 601 -7.37 6.76 -10.35
C GLY A 601 -8.71 6.43 -9.70
N TYR A 602 -9.73 7.23 -9.98
CA TYR A 602 -11.12 6.96 -9.60
C TYR A 602 -11.95 6.68 -10.87
N PRO A 603 -12.94 5.79 -10.82
CA PRO A 603 -13.89 5.61 -11.91
C PRO A 603 -14.78 6.85 -12.05
N VAL A 604 -14.99 7.31 -13.29
CA VAL A 604 -15.91 8.41 -13.63
C VAL A 604 -16.82 7.95 -14.75
N GLY A 605 -18.06 7.58 -14.40
CA GLY A 605 -19.01 7.00 -15.35
C GLY A 605 -18.49 5.69 -15.93
N ASP A 606 -18.61 5.54 -17.25
CA ASP A 606 -18.22 4.32 -17.97
C ASP A 606 -16.73 4.31 -18.38
N ALA A 607 -15.93 5.24 -17.82
CA ALA A 607 -14.52 5.43 -18.15
C ALA A 607 -13.59 5.30 -16.94
N PHE A 608 -12.37 4.85 -17.21
CA PHE A 608 -11.25 4.82 -16.28
C PHE A 608 -10.34 6.03 -16.53
N ARG A 609 -10.03 6.82 -15.50
CA ARG A 609 -8.97 7.84 -15.56
C ARG A 609 -7.73 7.34 -14.80
N ILE A 610 -6.65 7.12 -15.54
CA ILE A 610 -5.31 6.85 -14.99
C ILE A 610 -4.53 8.16 -15.00
N TYR A 611 -3.95 8.54 -13.87
CA TYR A 611 -3.05 9.69 -13.77
C TYR A 611 -1.62 9.19 -13.55
N LEU A 612 -0.74 9.50 -14.52
CA LEU A 612 0.72 9.42 -14.38
C LEU A 612 1.21 10.82 -13.96
N PRO A 613 2.13 10.95 -13.00
CA PRO A 613 2.44 12.23 -12.40
C PRO A 613 3.12 13.17 -13.40
N GLY A 614 2.51 14.34 -13.61
CA GLY A 614 3.15 15.48 -14.27
C GLY A 614 2.22 16.27 -15.19
N TRP A 615 1.27 17.04 -14.65
CA TRP A 615 0.90 18.35 -15.20
C TRP A 615 -0.07 19.16 -14.33
N ASN A 616 0.20 20.45 -14.13
CA ASN A 616 -0.83 21.47 -14.24
C ASN A 616 -0.36 22.69 -15.07
N GLU A 617 -1.16 22.95 -16.11
CA GLU A 617 -1.65 24.20 -16.69
C GLU A 617 -0.74 25.43 -16.88
N SER A 618 -0.59 25.83 -18.15
CA SER A 618 -1.09 27.16 -18.54
C SER A 618 -2.09 27.01 -19.71
N GLY A 619 -3.22 27.71 -19.59
CA GLY A 619 -4.46 27.35 -20.23
C GLY A 619 -4.61 27.69 -21.71
N ALA A 620 -5.37 26.84 -22.41
CA ALA A 620 -6.32 27.21 -23.44
C ALA A 620 -7.28 26.03 -23.66
N SER A 621 -8.52 26.19 -23.21
CA SER A 621 -9.63 25.30 -23.50
C SER A 621 -9.89 25.22 -25.01
N SER A 622 -9.89 24.02 -25.58
CA SER A 622 -10.77 23.70 -26.72
C SER A 622 -11.19 22.24 -26.66
N TRP A 623 -12.50 22.04 -26.80
CA TRP A 623 -13.20 20.77 -26.67
C TRP A 623 -13.03 19.95 -27.95
N TRP A 624 -12.82 18.64 -27.84
CA TRP A 624 -12.98 17.71 -28.95
C TRP A 624 -14.20 16.83 -28.68
N THR A 625 -15.20 16.91 -29.56
CA THR A 625 -16.40 16.07 -29.55
C THR A 625 -16.15 14.74 -30.28
N SER A 626 -16.72 13.67 -29.75
CA SER A 626 -16.57 12.26 -30.17
C SER A 626 -17.28 11.88 -31.48
N ALA A 627 -17.09 12.66 -32.54
CA ALA A 627 -17.53 12.28 -33.87
C ALA A 627 -16.38 12.61 -34.81
N ASP A 628 -15.58 11.59 -35.13
CA ASP A 628 -14.75 11.44 -36.34
C ASP A 628 -13.74 10.29 -36.13
N PHE A 629 -14.25 9.11 -35.76
CA PHE A 629 -13.54 7.85 -35.96
C PHE A 629 -14.48 6.94 -36.75
N ASP A 630 -14.27 6.91 -38.06
CA ASP A 630 -14.63 5.83 -38.97
C ASP A 630 -13.36 5.43 -39.71
#